data_AF-A0AA34TNU2-F1
#
_entry.id   AF-A0AA34TNU2-F1
#
_cell.length_a   1.000
_cell.length_b   1.000
_cell.length_c   1.000
_cell.angle_alpha   90.00
_cell.angle_beta   90.00
_cell.angle_gamma   90.00
#
_symmetry.space_group_name_H-M   'P 1'
#
loop_
_entity.id
_entity.type
_entity.pdbx_description
1 polymer ?
#
loop_
_entity_poly.entity_id
_entity_poly.type
_entity_poly.pdbx_seq_one_letter_code
_entity_poly.pdbx_strand_id
1 'polypeptide(L)'
;MSNLKLFILVCIILPILGFGYCTNHISRMEDETLIIAEMITDKCNKNKICPQSIEGWEKLSENRYRKDGFNFNPSFPPGSESDFRLFYHFAPDWDFFVYGGVGKEITSEKQGYIEF
;
A
#
# COMPACT_ATOMS: atom_id res chain seq x y z
N MET A 1 -23.68 9.89 38.17
CA MET A 1 -23.80 10.02 36.70
C MET A 1 -24.62 8.84 36.19
N SER A 2 -25.68 9.05 35.41
CA SER A 2 -26.50 7.93 34.93
C SER A 2 -25.73 7.08 33.91
N ASN A 3 -25.90 5.76 33.96
CA ASN A 3 -25.28 4.80 33.04
C ASN A 3 -25.58 5.12 31.56
N LEU A 4 -26.70 5.81 31.29
CA LEU A 4 -27.09 6.26 29.96
C LEU A 4 -26.13 7.30 29.36
N LYS A 5 -25.61 8.24 30.17
CA LYS A 5 -24.66 9.26 29.67
C LYS A 5 -23.30 8.65 29.32
N LEU A 6 -22.86 7.66 30.10
CA LEU A 6 -21.64 6.91 29.82
C LEU A 6 -21.79 6.06 28.56
N PHE A 7 -22.94 5.41 28.38
CA PHE A 7 -23.22 4.61 27.19
C PHE A 7 -23.21 5.46 25.91
N ILE A 8 -23.91 6.60 25.90
CA ILE A 8 -23.92 7.51 24.74
C ILE A 8 -22.51 8.02 24.42
N LEU A 9 -21.73 8.37 25.46
CA LEU A 9 -20.35 8.82 25.29
C LEU A 9 -19.48 7.74 24.62
N VAL A 10 -19.58 6.50 25.06
CA VAL A 10 -18.83 5.36 24.50
C VAL A 10 -19.25 5.09 23.05
N CYS A 11 -20.56 5.07 22.77
CA CYS A 11 -21.09 4.81 21.43
C CYS A 11 -20.75 5.90 20.40
N ILE A 12 -20.47 7.14 20.82
CA ILE A 12 -20.12 8.23 19.90
C ILE A 12 -18.59 8.37 19.78
N ILE A 13 -17.86 8.32 20.91
CA ILE A 13 -16.42 8.57 20.90
C ILE A 13 -15.65 7.41 20.28
N LEU A 14 -16.01 6.15 20.57
CA LEU A 14 -15.27 5.01 20.05
C LEU A 14 -15.30 4.95 18.51
N PRO A 15 -16.44 5.15 17.82
CA PRO A 15 -16.44 5.20 16.37
C PRO A 15 -15.63 6.37 15.78
N ILE A 16 -15.64 7.54 16.41
CA ILE A 16 -14.86 8.69 15.93
C ILE A 16 -13.36 8.39 16.03
N LEU A 17 -12.90 7.87 17.17
CA LEU A 17 -11.50 7.49 17.36
C LEU A 17 -11.10 6.33 16.45
N GLY A 18 -11.99 5.33 16.28
CA GLY A 18 -11.78 4.21 15.37
C GLY A 18 -11.67 4.66 13.92
N PHE A 19 -12.58 5.51 13.45
CA PHE A 19 -12.56 6.06 12.10
C PHE A 19 -11.33 6.93 11.86
N GLY A 20 -10.96 7.78 12.83
CA GLY A 20 -9.73 8.58 12.76
C GLY A 20 -8.47 7.72 12.71
N TYR A 21 -8.43 6.63 13.48
CA TYR A 21 -7.31 5.68 13.43
C TYR A 21 -7.23 4.98 12.07
N CYS A 22 -8.35 4.45 11.56
CA CYS A 22 -8.38 3.75 10.28
C CYS A 22 -7.97 4.66 9.13
N THR A 23 -8.51 5.88 9.05
CA THR A 23 -8.15 6.85 8.01
C THR A 23 -6.68 7.22 8.04
N ASN A 24 -6.13 7.54 9.22
CA ASN A 24 -4.70 7.83 9.37
C ASN A 24 -3.81 6.64 8.99
N HIS A 25 -4.21 5.43 9.35
CA HIS A 25 -3.46 4.22 9.00
C HIS A 25 -3.42 4.03 7.48
N ILE A 26 -4.56 4.19 6.80
CA ILE A 26 -4.67 4.07 5.34
C ILE A 26 -3.80 5.11 4.64
N SER A 27 -3.90 6.39 5.01
CA SER A 27 -3.08 7.45 4.41
C SER A 27 -1.59 7.17 4.57
N ARG A 28 -1.16 6.74 5.76
CA ARG A 28 0.25 6.36 5.98
C ARG A 28 0.69 5.21 5.08
N MET A 29 -0.17 4.21 4.86
CA MET A 29 0.14 3.08 3.99
C MET A 29 0.30 3.50 2.52
N GLU A 30 -0.57 4.41 2.06
CA GLU A 30 -0.47 4.99 0.71
C GLU A 30 0.85 5.74 0.54
N ASP A 31 1.20 6.61 1.50
CA ASP A 31 2.45 7.38 1.49
C ASP A 31 3.68 6.46 1.46
N GLU A 32 3.73 5.43 2.31
CA GLU A 32 4.84 4.46 2.35
C GLU A 32 4.95 3.67 1.04
N THR A 33 3.82 3.33 0.42
CA THR A 33 3.80 2.62 -0.87
C THR A 33 4.34 3.52 -2.00
N LEU A 34 3.98 4.81 -2.00
CA LEU A 34 4.51 5.79 -2.96
C LEU A 34 6.02 6.00 -2.79
N ILE A 35 6.50 6.19 -1.55
CA ILE A 35 7.94 6.32 -1.25
C ILE A 35 8.72 5.10 -1.76
N ILE A 36 8.19 3.90 -1.55
CA ILE A 36 8.82 2.69 -2.03
C ILE A 36 8.81 2.62 -3.57
N ALA A 37 7.71 3.01 -4.21
CA ALA A 37 7.64 3.07 -5.67
C ALA A 37 8.64 4.06 -6.26
N GLU A 38 8.88 5.20 -5.59
CA GLU A 38 9.95 6.16 -5.93
C GLU A 38 11.33 5.49 -5.86
N MET A 39 11.62 4.81 -4.75
CA MET A 39 12.88 4.09 -4.60
C MET A 39 13.10 3.01 -5.68
N ILE A 40 12.04 2.29 -6.06
CA ILE A 40 12.11 1.29 -7.14
C ILE A 40 12.34 1.97 -8.48
N THR A 41 11.61 3.05 -8.78
CA THR A 41 11.72 3.84 -10.00
C THR A 41 13.13 4.39 -10.18
N ASP A 42 13.73 4.93 -9.12
CA ASP A 42 15.12 5.40 -9.14
C ASP A 42 16.11 4.28 -9.46
N LYS A 43 15.92 3.10 -8.88
CA LYS A 43 16.73 1.91 -9.21
C LYS A 43 16.53 1.49 -10.67
N CYS A 44 15.29 1.47 -11.16
CA CYS A 44 15.00 1.20 -12.57
C CYS A 44 15.74 2.20 -13.49
N ASN A 45 15.61 3.49 -13.21
CA ASN A 45 16.19 4.57 -14.01
C ASN A 45 17.72 4.56 -14.03
N LYS A 46 18.32 4.26 -12.88
CA LYS A 46 19.78 4.14 -12.73
C LYS A 46 20.33 2.96 -13.53
N ASN A 47 19.66 1.81 -13.46
CA ASN A 47 20.13 0.58 -14.09
C ASN A 47 19.64 0.40 -15.53
N LYS A 48 18.70 1.23 -15.99
CA LYS A 48 17.96 1.08 -17.26
C LYS A 48 17.14 -0.20 -17.35
N ILE A 49 16.96 -0.89 -16.22
CA ILE A 49 16.17 -2.10 -16.06
C ILE A 49 15.55 -2.13 -14.67
N CYS A 50 14.28 -2.51 -14.57
CA CYS A 50 13.62 -2.70 -13.30
C CYS A 50 14.04 -4.02 -12.64
N PRO A 51 14.34 -3.98 -11.33
CA PRO A 51 14.83 -5.16 -10.62
C PRO A 51 13.71 -6.19 -10.48
N GLN A 52 13.97 -7.46 -10.84
CA GLN A 52 12.99 -8.55 -10.67
C GLN A 52 12.81 -8.99 -9.20
N SER A 53 13.72 -8.55 -8.33
CA SER A 53 13.66 -8.75 -6.88
C SER A 53 14.28 -7.54 -6.18
N ILE A 54 13.74 -7.16 -5.03
CA ILE A 54 14.24 -6.02 -4.27
C ILE A 54 15.08 -6.54 -3.10
N GLU A 55 16.38 -6.27 -3.15
CA GLU A 55 17.32 -6.66 -2.10
C GLU A 55 16.93 -6.03 -0.74
N GLY A 56 17.09 -6.81 0.34
CA GLY A 56 16.80 -6.37 1.70
C GLY A 56 15.33 -6.47 2.12
N TRP A 57 14.47 -7.03 1.27
CA TRP A 57 13.07 -7.32 1.60
C TRP A 57 12.93 -8.76 2.09
N GLU A 58 12.15 -8.97 3.15
CA GLU A 58 11.85 -10.32 3.65
C GLU A 58 10.81 -10.97 2.72
N LYS A 59 11.16 -12.06 2.05
CA LYS A 59 10.21 -12.81 1.21
C LYS A 59 9.28 -13.65 2.09
N LEU A 60 7.98 -13.36 2.06
CA LEU A 60 6.95 -14.07 2.82
C LEU A 60 6.30 -15.20 2.00
N SER A 61 6.08 -14.97 0.70
CA SER A 61 5.58 -15.96 -0.25
C SER A 61 6.06 -15.64 -1.67
N GLU A 62 5.58 -16.37 -2.68
CA GLU A 62 5.98 -16.17 -4.08
C GLU A 62 5.87 -14.70 -4.54
N ASN A 63 4.75 -14.07 -4.21
CA ASN A 63 4.41 -12.70 -4.61
C ASN A 63 4.24 -11.74 -3.43
N ARG A 64 4.69 -12.11 -2.23
CA ARG A 64 4.53 -11.28 -1.01
C ARG A 64 5.86 -11.07 -0.32
N TYR A 65 6.16 -9.82 -0.02
CA TYR A 65 7.39 -9.40 0.61
C TYR A 65 7.10 -8.44 1.77
N ARG A 66 8.02 -8.31 2.72
CA ARG A 66 7.91 -7.38 3.83
C ARG A 66 9.11 -6.43 3.88
N LYS A 67 8.82 -5.15 4.12
CA LYS A 67 9.81 -4.10 4.37
C LYS A 67 9.29 -3.19 5.48
N ASP A 68 10.10 -2.96 6.51
CA ASP A 68 9.80 -2.07 7.64
C ASP A 68 8.44 -2.35 8.32
N GLY A 69 8.03 -3.61 8.37
CA GLY A 69 6.75 -4.04 8.96
C GLY A 69 5.55 -3.99 8.00
N PHE A 70 5.72 -3.49 6.78
CA PHE A 70 4.69 -3.41 5.76
C PHE A 70 4.82 -4.54 4.74
N ASN A 71 3.69 -5.12 4.31
CA ASN A 71 3.67 -6.23 3.34
C ASN A 71 3.31 -5.72 1.95
N PHE A 72 4.12 -6.02 0.94
CA PHE A 72 3.92 -5.59 -0.44
C PHE A 72 3.86 -6.78 -1.39
N ASN A 73 3.10 -6.64 -2.47
CA ASN A 73 3.15 -7.58 -3.59
C ASN A 73 3.70 -6.87 -4.85
N PRO A 74 5.03 -6.76 -5.00
CA PRO A 74 5.62 -6.28 -6.24
C PRO A 74 5.34 -7.28 -7.37
N SER A 75 5.06 -6.75 -8.55
CA SER A 75 4.80 -7.50 -9.76
C SER A 75 5.57 -6.85 -10.89
N PHE A 76 6.41 -7.64 -11.55
CA PHE A 76 7.20 -7.24 -12.71
C PHE A 76 6.63 -7.98 -13.91
N PRO A 77 5.87 -7.31 -14.81
CA PRO A 77 5.20 -7.99 -15.90
C PRO A 77 6.20 -8.75 -16.78
N PRO A 78 5.94 -10.02 -17.11
CA PRO A 78 6.85 -10.80 -17.95
C PRO A 78 7.03 -10.13 -19.31
N GLY A 79 8.27 -10.01 -19.76
CA GLY A 79 8.64 -9.30 -20.99
C GLY A 79 8.73 -7.77 -20.84
N SER A 80 8.43 -7.22 -19.66
CA SER A 80 8.66 -5.81 -19.34
C SER A 80 9.81 -5.67 -18.36
N GLU A 81 11.02 -5.51 -18.91
CA GLU A 81 12.19 -5.12 -18.13
C GLU A 81 12.13 -3.64 -17.71
N SER A 82 11.18 -2.87 -18.24
CA SER A 82 11.06 -1.44 -17.97
C SER A 82 10.04 -1.10 -16.90
N ASP A 83 9.11 -2.01 -16.55
CA ASP A 83 7.93 -1.64 -15.76
C ASP A 83 7.83 -2.44 -14.46
N PHE A 84 7.24 -1.81 -13.45
CA PHE A 84 6.80 -2.50 -12.25
C PHE A 84 5.41 -2.04 -11.83
N ARG A 85 4.76 -2.90 -11.07
CA ARG A 85 3.54 -2.62 -10.32
C ARG A 85 3.79 -3.00 -8.86
N LEU A 86 3.48 -2.11 -7.95
CA LEU A 86 3.45 -2.36 -6.53
C LEU A 86 2.00 -2.39 -6.06
N PHE A 87 1.67 -3.38 -5.24
CA PHE A 87 0.33 -3.57 -4.71
C PHE A 87 0.37 -3.61 -3.18
N TYR A 88 -0.58 -2.92 -2.56
CA TYR A 88 -0.87 -2.99 -1.14
C TYR A 88 -2.37 -3.20 -0.90
N HIS A 89 -2.72 -4.19 -0.09
CA HIS A 89 -4.09 -4.50 0.33
C HIS A 89 -4.30 -4.01 1.77
N PHE A 90 -5.17 -3.03 1.97
CA PHE A 90 -5.32 -2.35 3.27
C PHE A 90 -6.71 -2.43 3.90
N ALA A 91 -7.69 -2.92 3.16
CA ALA A 91 -9.00 -3.27 3.68
C ALA A 91 -9.55 -4.48 2.89
N PRO A 92 -10.54 -5.22 3.41
CA PRO A 92 -11.11 -6.41 2.75
C PRO A 92 -11.45 -6.18 1.28
N ASP A 93 -11.85 -4.95 0.94
CA ASP A 93 -12.36 -4.60 -0.38
C ASP A 93 -11.55 -3.50 -1.07
N TRP A 94 -10.39 -3.08 -0.53
CA TRP A 94 -9.63 -1.94 -1.07
C TRP A 94 -8.18 -2.28 -1.36
N ASP A 95 -7.83 -2.06 -2.61
CA ASP A 95 -6.49 -2.23 -3.15
C ASP A 95 -5.91 -0.89 -3.57
N PHE A 96 -4.64 -0.67 -3.22
CA PHE A 96 -3.83 0.42 -3.74
C PHE A 96 -2.79 -0.13 -4.70
N PHE A 97 -2.85 0.31 -5.95
CA PHE A 97 -1.88 -0.02 -6.98
C PHE A 97 -1.02 1.20 -7.27
N VAL A 98 0.27 0.99 -7.38
CA VAL A 98 1.23 2.00 -7.81
C VAL A 98 2.03 1.43 -8.97
N TYR A 99 2.20 2.22 -10.02
CA TYR A 99 2.89 1.84 -11.26
C TYR A 99 4.07 2.76 -11.49
N GLY A 100 5.15 2.20 -12.04
CA GLY A 100 6.32 2.97 -12.39
C GLY A 100 7.24 2.19 -13.31
N GLY A 101 8.44 2.73 -13.56
CA GLY A 101 9.38 2.10 -14.46
C GLY A 101 10.50 3.00 -14.96
N VAL A 102 11.29 2.48 -15.91
CA VAL A 102 12.36 3.20 -16.58
C VAL A 102 11.76 4.36 -17.40
N GLY A 103 12.08 5.59 -17.02
CA GLY A 103 11.62 6.81 -17.67
C GLY A 103 10.13 7.10 -17.50
N LYS A 104 9.44 6.40 -16.59
CA LYS A 104 8.01 6.55 -16.34
C LYS A 104 7.75 7.36 -15.06
N GLU A 105 6.77 8.25 -15.12
CA GLU A 105 6.21 8.88 -13.93
C GLU A 105 5.45 7.84 -13.10
N ILE A 106 5.42 8.06 -11.78
CA ILE A 106 4.68 7.21 -10.88
C ILE A 106 3.21 7.57 -10.96
N THR A 107 2.36 6.56 -11.16
CA THR A 107 0.91 6.71 -11.13
C THR A 107 0.31 5.75 -10.13
N SER A 108 -0.86 6.09 -9.59
CA SER A 108 -1.54 5.29 -8.58
C SER A 108 -3.02 5.14 -8.86
N GLU A 109 -3.58 3.98 -8.53
CA GLU A 109 -5.00 3.67 -8.67
C GLU A 109 -5.54 3.04 -7.38
N LYS A 110 -6.74 3.46 -6.97
CA LYS A 110 -7.48 2.84 -5.87
C LYS A 110 -8.61 2.01 -6.47
N GLN A 111 -8.64 0.72 -6.18
CA GLN A 111 -9.72 -0.16 -6.61
C GLN A 111 -10.51 -0.65 -5.40
N GLY A 112 -11.80 -0.35 -5.40
CA GLY A 112 -12.76 -0.86 -4.41
C GLY A 112 -13.59 -1.98 -5.01
N TYR A 113 -13.72 -3.12 -4.33
CA TYR A 113 -14.72 -4.13 -4.67
C TYR A 113 -16.06 -3.70 -4.07
N ILE A 114 -16.98 -3.20 -4.89
CA ILE A 114 -18.40 -3.11 -4.51
C ILE A 114 -19.02 -4.44 -4.93
N GLU A 115 -19.17 -5.37 -4.00
CA GLU A 115 -20.06 -6.52 -4.18
C GLU A 115 -21.51 -5.97 -4.22
N PHE A 116 -22.18 -6.12 -5.37
CA PHE A 116 -23.60 -5.79 -5.56
C PHE A 116 -24.50 -6.96 -5.16
#